data_AF-A0A661P4J7-F1
#
_entry.id   AF-A0A661P4J7-F1
#
_cell.length_a   1.000
_cell.length_b   1.000
_cell.length_c   1.000
_cell.angle_alpha   90.00
_cell.angle_beta   90.00
_cell.angle_gamma   90.00
#
_symmetry.space_group_name_H-M   'P 1'
#
loop_
_entity.id
_entity.type
_entity.pdbx_description
1 polymer ?
#
loop_
_entity_poly.entity_id
_entity_poly.type
_entity_poly.pdbx_seq_one_letter_code
_entity_poly.pdbx_strand_id
1 'polypeptide(L)'
;METSARKVIILITVMLFASMSTLSYATTPKPAKISCPAAIEWQLTEQAEITSFACEVGTFKKKTALIFTVSIKNITKEAKRYRLNIFLLDQDKAAGHLIPRKGKPPVVKPGETVTVKVPFFNADTASKDLLVVLKTIE
;
A
#
# COMPACT_ATOMS: atom_id res chain seq x y z
N MET A 1 26.86 56.88 3.83
CA MET A 1 26.13 55.94 2.93
C MET A 1 26.33 54.46 3.29
N GLU A 2 26.73 54.11 4.52
CA GLU A 2 27.13 52.72 4.85
C GLU A 2 26.09 51.90 5.64
N THR A 3 25.09 52.56 6.24
CA THR A 3 24.08 51.90 7.09
C THR A 3 22.90 51.31 6.33
N SER A 4 22.62 51.79 5.10
CA SER A 4 21.50 51.31 4.28
C SER A 4 21.82 49.98 3.59
N ALA A 5 23.05 49.80 3.11
CA ALA A 5 23.49 48.58 2.43
C ALA A 5 23.52 47.37 3.38
N ARG A 6 23.93 47.55 4.63
CA ARG A 6 23.96 46.47 5.64
C ARG A 6 22.56 45.95 5.99
N LYS A 7 21.55 46.83 6.03
CA LYS A 7 20.15 46.42 6.28
C LYS A 7 19.54 45.69 5.09
N VAL A 8 19.85 46.11 3.87
CA VAL A 8 19.36 45.46 2.64
C VAL A 8 19.99 44.07 2.45
N ILE A 9 21.28 43.92 2.76
CA ILE A 9 21.98 42.63 2.66
C ILE A 9 21.46 41.62 3.69
N ILE A 10 21.14 42.07 4.92
CA ILE A 10 20.56 41.20 5.97
C ILE A 10 19.10 40.81 5.63
N LEU A 11 18.33 41.69 5.00
CA LEU A 11 16.96 41.38 4.57
C LEU A 11 16.90 40.39 3.40
N ILE A 12 17.90 40.40 2.50
CA ILE A 12 17.95 39.49 1.35
C ILE A 12 18.37 38.07 1.77
N THR A 13 19.24 37.91 2.77
CA THR A 13 19.66 36.57 3.25
C THR A 13 18.59 35.88 4.10
N VAL A 14 17.70 36.61 4.77
CA VAL A 14 16.59 36.01 5.53
C VAL A 14 15.46 35.48 4.62
N MET A 15 15.30 36.01 3.41
CA MET A 15 14.29 35.49 2.46
C MET A 15 14.73 34.24 1.70
N LEU A 16 16.03 33.89 1.69
CA LEU A 16 16.55 32.73 0.96
C LEU A 16 16.52 31.42 1.75
N PHE A 17 16.16 31.43 3.04
CA PHE A 17 16.05 30.23 3.87
C PHE A 17 14.59 29.76 4.14
N ALA A 18 13.59 30.41 3.53
CA ALA A 18 12.18 30.07 3.71
C ALA A 18 11.63 29.06 2.68
N SER A 19 12.48 28.41 1.88
CA SER A 19 12.06 27.45 0.83
C SER A 19 12.39 25.99 1.16
N MET A 20 12.37 25.61 2.45
CA MET A 20 12.60 24.23 2.85
C MET A 20 11.29 23.61 3.37
N SER A 21 11.00 22.42 2.84
CA SER A 21 9.91 21.49 3.18
C SER A 21 8.54 21.75 2.55
N THR A 22 8.44 21.62 1.22
CA THR A 22 7.25 20.99 0.65
C THR A 22 7.22 19.55 1.16
N LEU A 23 6.51 19.34 2.26
CA LEU A 23 6.18 18.03 2.79
C LEU A 23 5.22 17.37 1.78
N SER A 24 5.78 16.77 0.74
CA SER A 24 5.03 15.95 -0.21
C SER A 24 4.54 14.72 0.57
N TYR A 25 3.34 14.81 1.12
CA TYR A 25 2.58 13.63 1.48
C TYR A 25 2.31 12.88 0.17
N ALA A 26 3.17 11.90 -0.13
CA ALA A 26 2.93 10.91 -1.18
C ALA A 26 1.63 10.20 -0.81
N THR A 27 0.52 10.69 -1.36
CA THR A 27 -0.79 10.07 -1.17
C THR A 27 -0.75 8.81 -2.01
N THR A 28 -0.56 7.67 -1.35
CA THR A 28 -0.55 6.37 -2.03
C THR A 28 -1.90 6.18 -2.74
N PRO A 29 -1.92 5.80 -4.02
CA PRO A 29 -3.17 5.74 -4.78
C PRO A 29 -4.08 4.67 -4.18
N LYS A 30 -5.28 5.09 -3.76
CA LYS A 30 -6.36 4.21 -3.32
C LYS A 30 -6.72 3.23 -4.45
N PRO A 31 -7.03 1.95 -4.15
CA PRO A 31 -7.36 0.97 -5.19
C PRO A 31 -8.52 1.43 -6.07
N ALA A 32 -8.40 1.18 -7.38
CA ALA A 32 -9.38 1.59 -8.38
C ALA A 32 -10.76 0.92 -8.17
N LYS A 33 -10.78 -0.30 -7.62
CA LYS A 33 -12.00 -1.06 -7.35
C LYS A 33 -11.94 -1.67 -5.96
N ILE A 34 -12.86 -1.25 -5.08
CA ILE A 34 -13.01 -1.80 -3.73
C ILE A 34 -14.41 -2.40 -3.60
N SER A 35 -14.46 -3.70 -3.34
CA SER A 35 -15.68 -4.47 -3.07
C SER A 35 -15.56 -5.15 -1.70
N CYS A 36 -15.35 -4.34 -0.67
CA CYS A 36 -15.31 -4.77 0.71
C CYS A 36 -15.89 -3.64 1.58
N PRO A 37 -16.99 -3.86 2.31
CA PRO A 37 -17.67 -2.83 3.10
C PRO A 37 -16.95 -2.61 4.44
N ALA A 38 -15.68 -2.20 4.39
CA ALA A 38 -14.84 -1.96 5.57
C ALA A 38 -14.17 -0.58 5.48
N ALA A 39 -13.84 0.00 6.63
CA ALA A 39 -12.85 1.06 6.70
C ALA A 39 -11.47 0.45 6.43
N ILE A 40 -10.70 1.03 5.50
CA ILE A 40 -9.42 0.46 5.08
C ILE A 40 -8.34 1.54 5.11
N GLU A 41 -7.34 1.33 5.96
CA GLU A 41 -6.07 2.05 5.92
C GLU A 41 -5.11 1.38 4.93
N TRP A 42 -4.46 2.17 4.09
CA TRP A 42 -3.56 1.71 3.04
C TRP A 42 -2.13 2.16 3.31
N GLN A 43 -1.22 1.21 3.43
CA GLN A 43 0.23 1.46 3.50
C GLN A 43 0.89 0.75 2.31
N LEU A 44 0.99 1.45 1.20
CA LEU A 44 1.41 0.87 -0.09
C LEU A 44 2.79 1.38 -0.51
N THR A 45 3.58 0.49 -1.09
CA THR A 45 4.80 0.85 -1.83
C THR A 45 4.45 1.61 -3.12
N GLU A 46 5.27 2.60 -3.48
CA GLU A 46 5.16 3.32 -4.76
C GLU A 46 5.53 2.47 -5.98
N GLN A 47 5.97 1.23 -5.75
CA GLN A 47 6.42 0.30 -6.80
C GLN A 47 5.33 -0.70 -7.22
N ALA A 48 4.12 -0.60 -6.67
CA ALA A 48 2.99 -1.43 -7.02
C ALA A 48 1.67 -0.68 -6.89
N GLU A 49 0.68 -1.14 -7.64
CA GLU A 49 -0.69 -0.64 -7.58
C GLU A 49 -1.64 -1.78 -7.25
N ILE A 50 -2.54 -1.58 -6.28
CA ILE A 50 -3.65 -2.52 -6.06
C ILE A 50 -4.78 -2.13 -6.99
N THR A 51 -5.02 -2.91 -8.04
CA THR A 51 -6.05 -2.62 -9.06
C THR A 51 -7.45 -3.04 -8.61
N SER A 52 -7.54 -4.06 -7.75
CA SER A 52 -8.80 -4.44 -7.11
C SER A 52 -8.60 -5.08 -5.74
N PHE A 53 -9.49 -4.75 -4.82
CA PHE A 53 -9.56 -5.33 -3.48
C PHE A 53 -11.01 -5.72 -3.16
N ALA A 54 -11.27 -7.01 -3.00
CA ALA A 54 -12.59 -7.54 -2.67
C ALA A 54 -12.50 -8.45 -1.44
N CYS A 55 -13.58 -8.52 -0.67
CA CYS A 55 -13.70 -9.46 0.44
C CYS A 55 -15.06 -10.16 0.43
N GLU A 56 -15.08 -11.44 0.79
CA GLU A 56 -16.28 -12.24 0.92
C GLU A 56 -16.15 -13.24 2.08
N VAL A 57 -17.21 -13.46 2.84
CA VAL A 57 -17.27 -14.61 3.75
C VAL A 57 -17.76 -15.80 2.95
N GLY A 58 -17.00 -16.90 2.96
CA GLY A 58 -17.35 -18.08 2.19
C GLY A 58 -16.62 -19.33 2.68
N THR A 59 -16.58 -20.35 1.84
CA THR A 59 -15.86 -21.60 2.13
C THR A 59 -14.56 -21.65 1.33
N PHE A 60 -13.41 -21.72 2.03
CA PHE A 60 -12.11 -21.96 1.42
C PHE A 60 -11.52 -23.28 1.93
N LYS A 61 -11.23 -24.22 1.01
CA LYS A 61 -10.70 -25.56 1.35
C LYS A 61 -11.53 -26.28 2.44
N LYS A 62 -12.85 -26.28 2.28
CA LYS A 62 -13.83 -26.89 3.21
C LYS A 62 -13.89 -26.25 4.61
N LYS A 63 -13.33 -25.07 4.78
CA LYS A 63 -13.42 -24.29 6.04
C LYS A 63 -14.03 -22.93 5.76
N THR A 64 -14.88 -22.46 6.67
CA THR A 64 -15.37 -21.07 6.62
C THR A 64 -14.20 -20.11 6.75
N ALA A 65 -14.19 -19.09 5.90
CA ALA A 65 -13.15 -18.08 5.89
C ALA A 65 -13.69 -16.75 5.34
N LEU A 66 -13.14 -15.66 5.86
CA LEU A 66 -13.15 -14.36 5.18
C LEU A 66 -12.03 -14.38 4.13
N ILE A 67 -12.41 -14.32 2.86
CA ILE A 67 -11.50 -14.45 1.72
C ILE A 67 -11.31 -13.07 1.11
N PHE A 68 -10.08 -12.58 1.12
CA PHE A 68 -9.71 -11.39 0.36
C PHE A 68 -9.20 -11.80 -1.01
N THR A 69 -9.71 -11.16 -2.07
CA THR A 69 -9.18 -11.27 -3.42
C THR A 69 -8.53 -9.95 -3.79
N VAL A 70 -7.21 -9.98 -4.00
CA VAL A 70 -6.40 -8.77 -4.22
C VAL A 70 -5.65 -8.90 -5.52
N SER A 71 -5.81 -7.93 -6.40
CA SER A 71 -5.07 -7.83 -7.67
C SER A 71 -4.02 -6.73 -7.56
N ILE A 72 -2.77 -7.10 -7.85
CA ILE A 72 -1.60 -6.24 -7.68
C ILE A 72 -0.86 -6.16 -9.00
N LYS A 73 -0.62 -4.93 -9.45
CA LYS A 73 0.13 -4.63 -10.66
C LYS A 73 1.53 -4.13 -10.30
N ASN A 74 2.54 -4.67 -10.97
CA ASN A 74 3.88 -4.10 -10.93
C ASN A 74 3.93 -2.89 -11.87
N ILE A 75 4.15 -1.70 -11.32
CA ILE A 75 4.25 -0.45 -12.08
C ILE A 75 5.69 0.00 -12.34
N THR A 76 6.67 -0.78 -11.87
CA THR A 76 8.09 -0.51 -12.13
C THR A 76 8.54 -1.07 -13.48
N LYS A 77 9.75 -0.67 -13.90
CA LYS A 77 10.42 -1.22 -15.09
C LYS A 77 11.17 -2.52 -14.81
N GLU A 78 11.22 -2.97 -13.56
CA GLU A 78 11.95 -4.17 -13.13
C GLU A 78 10.98 -5.25 -12.66
N ALA A 79 11.40 -6.51 -12.73
CA ALA A 79 10.61 -7.57 -12.11
C ALA A 79 10.77 -7.48 -10.58
N LYS A 80 9.64 -7.41 -9.85
CA LYS A 80 9.65 -7.24 -8.39
C LYS A 80 8.86 -8.35 -7.71
N ARG A 81 9.19 -8.63 -6.46
CA ARG A 81 8.39 -9.48 -5.58
C ARG A 81 7.78 -8.63 -4.48
N TYR A 82 6.55 -8.94 -4.08
CA TYR A 82 5.83 -8.16 -3.09
C TYR A 82 5.46 -8.99 -1.86
N ARG A 83 5.28 -8.30 -0.74
CA ARG A 83 4.69 -8.82 0.48
C ARG A 83 3.42 -8.05 0.78
N LEU A 84 2.30 -8.75 0.75
CA LEU A 84 0.99 -8.25 1.16
C LEU A 84 0.72 -8.72 2.59
N ASN A 85 0.44 -7.80 3.50
CA ASN A 85 -0.11 -8.13 4.81
C ASN A 85 -1.49 -7.47 4.93
N ILE A 86 -2.45 -8.22 5.44
CA ILE A 86 -3.79 -7.73 5.78
C ILE A 86 -3.98 -7.97 7.27
N PHE A 87 -4.42 -6.94 7.98
CA PHE A 87 -4.74 -6.98 9.40
C PHE A 87 -6.24 -6.68 9.55
N LEU A 88 -6.96 -7.54 10.27
CA LEU A 88 -8.34 -7.34 10.69
C LEU A 88 -8.28 -6.73 12.09
N LEU A 89 -8.31 -5.40 12.17
CA LEU A 89 -8.03 -4.66 13.42
C LEU A 89 -9.11 -4.91 14.47
N ASP A 90 -10.35 -5.13 14.02
CA ASP A 90 -11.50 -5.43 14.86
C ASP A 90 -11.60 -6.91 15.28
N GLN A 91 -10.82 -7.80 14.67
CA GLN A 91 -10.85 -9.25 14.94
C GLN A 91 -9.53 -9.80 15.49
N ASP A 92 -8.53 -8.95 15.72
CA ASP A 92 -7.16 -9.32 16.17
C ASP A 92 -6.54 -10.46 15.35
N LYS A 93 -6.69 -10.38 14.03
CA LYS A 93 -6.19 -11.39 13.08
C LYS A 93 -5.33 -10.74 12.01
N ALA A 94 -4.27 -11.42 11.59
CA ALA A 94 -3.41 -10.96 10.51
C ALA A 94 -3.01 -12.10 9.56
N ALA A 95 -2.83 -11.77 8.28
CA ALA A 95 -2.31 -12.70 7.28
C ALA A 95 -1.29 -12.01 6.37
N GLY A 96 -0.15 -12.67 6.15
CA GLY A 96 0.91 -12.22 5.24
C GLY A 96 1.10 -13.17 4.07
N HIS A 97 1.24 -12.65 2.85
CA HIS A 97 1.45 -13.41 1.62
C HIS A 97 2.60 -12.83 0.77
N LEU A 98 3.45 -13.72 0.25
CA LEU A 98 4.45 -13.40 -0.77
C LEU A 98 3.81 -13.49 -2.16
N ILE A 99 4.11 -12.52 -3.02
CA ILE A 99 3.46 -12.34 -4.31
C ILE A 99 4.52 -12.14 -5.41
N PRO A 100 4.65 -13.10 -6.35
CA PRO A 100 4.01 -14.41 -6.36
C PRO A 100 4.60 -15.35 -5.29
N ARG A 101 3.79 -16.32 -4.85
CA ARG A 101 4.21 -17.34 -3.88
C ARG A 101 5.18 -18.36 -4.50
N LYS A 102 5.00 -18.66 -5.78
CA LYS A 102 5.77 -19.67 -6.54
C LYS A 102 6.42 -19.02 -7.78
N GLY A 103 7.46 -19.66 -8.31
CA GLY A 103 8.20 -19.21 -9.50
C GLY A 103 9.72 -19.37 -9.33
N LYS A 104 10.47 -19.28 -10.43
CA LYS A 104 11.94 -19.32 -10.46
C LYS A 104 12.47 -18.27 -11.46
N PRO A 105 12.78 -17.03 -11.03
CA PRO A 105 12.52 -16.46 -9.71
C PRO A 105 11.03 -16.13 -9.50
N PRO A 106 10.53 -16.09 -8.25
CA PRO A 106 9.13 -15.77 -7.95
C PRO A 106 8.92 -14.24 -7.95
N VAL A 107 8.81 -13.66 -9.15
CA VAL A 107 8.65 -12.20 -9.38
C VAL A 107 7.45 -11.90 -10.27
N VAL A 108 6.88 -10.71 -10.13
CA VAL A 108 5.88 -10.11 -11.03
C VAL A 108 6.63 -9.29 -12.07
N LYS A 109 6.38 -9.52 -13.37
CA LYS A 109 7.04 -8.78 -14.44
C LYS A 109 6.56 -7.32 -14.50
N PRO A 110 7.34 -6.41 -15.12
CA PRO A 110 6.90 -5.03 -15.38
C PRO A 110 5.53 -4.99 -16.07
N GLY A 111 4.60 -4.19 -15.54
CA GLY A 111 3.24 -4.03 -16.07
C GLY A 111 2.28 -5.20 -15.80
N GLU A 112 2.78 -6.34 -15.33
CA GLU A 112 1.97 -7.54 -15.06
C GLU A 112 1.09 -7.33 -13.82
N THR A 113 -0.15 -7.83 -13.90
CA THR A 113 -1.09 -7.86 -12.77
C THR A 113 -1.30 -9.30 -12.32
N VAL A 114 -1.10 -9.55 -11.03
CA VAL A 114 -1.31 -10.85 -10.40
C VAL A 114 -2.43 -10.77 -9.37
N THR A 115 -3.31 -11.77 -9.37
CA THR A 115 -4.42 -11.85 -8.41
C THR A 115 -4.15 -12.95 -7.39
N VAL A 116 -4.30 -12.64 -6.11
CA VAL A 116 -4.10 -13.57 -5.00
C VAL A 116 -5.34 -13.62 -4.11
N LYS A 117 -5.59 -14.82 -3.56
CA LYS A 117 -6.61 -15.03 -2.52
C LYS A 117 -5.94 -15.20 -1.16
N VAL A 118 -6.38 -14.43 -0.18
CA VAL A 118 -5.88 -14.43 1.20
C VAL A 118 -7.03 -14.86 2.13
N PRO A 119 -7.08 -16.14 2.55
CA PRO A 119 -8.14 -16.62 3.43
C PRO A 119 -7.78 -16.41 4.91
N PHE A 120 -8.72 -15.88 5.67
CA PHE A 120 -8.73 -15.88 7.13
C PHE A 120 -9.66 -16.98 7.61
N PHE A 121 -9.09 -18.15 7.92
CA PHE A 121 -9.87 -19.29 8.40
C PHE A 121 -10.56 -18.99 9.73
N ASN A 122 -11.73 -19.59 9.93
CA ASN A 122 -12.57 -19.39 11.12
C ASN A 122 -12.96 -17.92 11.35
N ALA A 123 -13.01 -17.13 10.27
CA ALA A 123 -13.72 -15.86 10.25
C ALA A 123 -15.05 -16.09 9.53
N ASP A 124 -16.14 -15.98 10.27
CA ASP A 124 -17.53 -16.18 9.86
C ASP A 124 -18.26 -14.85 9.58
N THR A 125 -17.58 -13.73 9.83
CA THR A 125 -18.08 -12.38 9.63
C THR A 125 -17.07 -11.53 8.87
N ALA A 126 -17.58 -10.54 8.13
CA ALA A 126 -16.73 -9.53 7.50
C ALA A 126 -16.11 -8.63 8.57
N SER A 127 -14.85 -8.25 8.37
CA SER A 127 -14.17 -7.26 9.21
C SER A 127 -14.62 -5.85 8.82
N LYS A 128 -14.79 -4.98 9.83
CA LYS A 128 -15.19 -3.58 9.65
C LYS A 128 -13.99 -2.64 9.56
N ASP A 129 -12.84 -3.05 10.07
CA ASP A 129 -11.63 -2.22 10.17
C ASP A 129 -10.39 -2.98 9.73
N LEU A 130 -9.74 -2.48 8.68
CA LEU A 130 -8.65 -3.15 7.98
C LEU A 130 -7.43 -2.25 7.87
N LEU A 131 -6.26 -2.84 8.10
CA LEU A 131 -4.99 -2.28 7.64
C LEU A 131 -4.41 -3.18 6.55
N VAL A 132 -4.17 -2.61 5.37
CA VAL A 132 -3.55 -3.30 4.23
C VAL A 132 -2.18 -2.72 3.96
N VAL A 133 -1.16 -3.56 4.08
CA VAL A 133 0.25 -3.19 3.89
C VAL A 133 0.81 -3.93 2.70
N LEU A 134 1.28 -3.21 1.68
CA LEU A 134 1.95 -3.76 0.51
C LEU A 134 3.37 -3.24 0.42
N LYS A 135 4.35 -4.14 0.55
CA LYS A 135 5.79 -3.79 0.47
C LYS A 135 6.45 -4.49 -0.70
N THR A 136 7.44 -3.83 -1.31
CA THR A 136 8.38 -4.53 -2.20
C THR A 136 9.37 -5.33 -1.36
N ILE A 137 9.80 -6.47 -1.88
CA ILE A 137 10.92 -7.24 -1.36
C ILE A 137 12.11 -6.90 -2.24
N GLU A 138 13.12 -6.28 -1.64
CA GLU A 138 14.42 -5.99 -2.26
C GLU A 138 15.33 -7.20 -2.22
#